data_AF-A0A942EZ81-F1
#
_entry.id   AF-A0A942EZ81-F1
#
_cell.length_a   1.000
_cell.length_b   1.000
_cell.length_c   1.000
_cell.angle_alpha   90.00
_cell.angle_beta   90.00
_cell.angle_gamma   90.00
#
_symmetry.space_group_name_H-M   'P 1'
#
loop_
_entity.id
_entity.type
_entity.pdbx_description
1 polymer ?
#
loop_
_entity_poly.entity_id
_entity_poly.type
_entity_poly.pdbx_seq_one_letter_code
_entity_poly.pdbx_strand_id
1 'polypeptide(L)'
;RLHRAIGGSVGEALSLQRLAEVALHEGRRDEAQALIDEALDVARQTDIGFHLLDRIYGTRINLHADDPAAALHVMEDASVSVRGPLETCPGCRITFAVPAAIAAARAGELTLASQHEAQCAYLANVVMRLPAWYAAHDEVRGHLAAARGDSADDAVARFAAAAARFREAGQPLDAARCEQLAAAAPGRR
;
A
#
# COMPACT_ATOMS: atom_id res chain seq x y z
N ARG A 1 19.67 -13.62 -2.12
CA ARG A 1 20.97 -14.34 -2.12
C ARG A 1 21.79 -14.08 -3.39
N LEU A 2 21.25 -14.24 -4.60
CA LEU A 2 21.99 -13.97 -5.85
C LEU A 2 22.46 -12.52 -5.99
N HIS A 3 21.56 -11.53 -5.78
CA HIS A 3 21.91 -10.12 -5.89
C HIS A 3 23.03 -9.69 -4.93
N ARG A 4 22.96 -10.11 -3.66
CA ARG A 4 24.05 -9.91 -2.68
C ARG A 4 25.38 -10.48 -3.17
N ALA A 5 25.37 -11.70 -3.72
CA ALA A 5 26.57 -12.38 -4.19
C ALA A 5 27.25 -11.68 -5.37
N ILE A 6 26.50 -10.89 -6.16
CA ILE A 6 27.03 -10.13 -7.30
C ILE A 6 27.15 -8.62 -7.01
N GLY A 7 26.96 -8.19 -5.75
CA GLY A 7 26.99 -6.77 -5.38
C GLY A 7 25.84 -5.91 -5.94
N GLY A 8 24.73 -6.54 -6.36
CA GLY A 8 23.58 -5.87 -6.95
C GLY A 8 22.61 -5.32 -5.91
N SER A 9 22.97 -4.24 -5.22
CA SER A 9 22.21 -3.65 -4.11
C SER A 9 20.74 -3.31 -4.43
N VAL A 10 20.46 -2.82 -5.64
CA VAL A 10 19.10 -2.51 -6.09
C VAL A 10 18.22 -3.76 -6.15
N GLY A 11 18.72 -4.83 -6.78
CA GLY A 11 18.00 -6.09 -6.87
C GLY A 11 17.87 -6.79 -5.51
N GLU A 12 18.85 -6.59 -4.64
CA GLU A 12 18.79 -7.05 -3.26
C GLU A 12 17.67 -6.36 -2.46
N ALA A 13 17.65 -5.02 -2.43
CA ALA A 13 16.62 -4.26 -1.73
C ALA A 13 15.21 -4.62 -2.23
N LEU A 14 15.01 -4.72 -3.55
CA LEU A 14 13.74 -5.15 -4.12
C LEU A 14 13.39 -6.58 -3.71
N SER A 15 14.35 -7.51 -3.73
CA SER A 15 14.10 -8.90 -3.33
C SER A 15 13.71 -9.01 -1.86
N LEU A 16 14.37 -8.26 -0.98
CA LEU A 16 14.05 -8.20 0.45
C LEU A 16 12.64 -7.66 0.68
N GLN A 17 12.28 -6.57 -0.01
CA GLN A 17 10.93 -6.01 0.06
C GLN A 17 9.87 -7.00 -0.42
N ARG A 18 10.11 -7.72 -1.52
CA ARG A 18 9.18 -8.75 -2.03
C ARG A 18 9.07 -9.95 -1.08
N LEU A 19 10.17 -10.38 -0.47
CA LEU A 19 10.14 -11.44 0.54
C LEU A 19 9.34 -11.02 1.76
N ALA A 20 9.41 -9.76 2.16
CA ALA A 20 8.59 -9.26 3.25
C ALA A 20 7.08 -9.27 2.93
N GLU A 21 6.68 -8.92 1.71
CA GLU A 21 5.28 -9.05 1.28
C GLU A 21 4.79 -10.51 1.38
N VAL A 22 5.63 -11.47 0.99
CA VAL A 22 5.32 -12.90 1.12
C VAL A 22 5.24 -13.31 2.59
N ALA A 23 6.22 -12.94 3.41
CA ALA A 23 6.24 -13.25 4.84
C ALA A 23 5.01 -12.67 5.55
N LEU A 24 4.60 -11.45 5.22
CA LEU A 24 3.37 -10.83 5.73
C LEU A 24 2.13 -11.63 5.33
N HIS A 25 2.03 -12.07 4.07
CA HIS A 25 0.91 -12.88 3.61
C HIS A 25 0.84 -14.26 4.31
N GLU A 26 1.99 -14.83 4.65
CA GLU A 26 2.08 -16.08 5.41
C GLU A 26 1.95 -15.90 6.93
N GLY A 27 1.70 -14.67 7.41
CA GLY A 27 1.55 -14.36 8.83
C GLY A 27 2.87 -14.31 9.62
N ARG A 28 4.03 -14.37 8.95
CA ARG A 28 5.37 -14.30 9.53
C ARG A 28 5.80 -12.85 9.77
N ARG A 29 5.10 -12.16 10.67
CA ARG A 29 5.27 -10.70 10.91
C ARG A 29 6.68 -10.29 11.33
N ASP A 30 7.29 -10.98 12.28
CA ASP A 30 8.64 -10.64 12.77
C ASP A 30 9.69 -10.76 11.66
N GLU A 31 9.55 -11.76 10.79
CA GLU A 31 10.41 -11.94 9.63
C GLU A 31 10.17 -10.85 8.59
N ALA A 32 8.90 -10.51 8.31
CA ALA A 32 8.56 -9.43 7.40
C ALA A 32 9.12 -8.08 7.87
N GLN A 33 9.08 -7.81 9.18
CA GLN A 33 9.69 -6.62 9.79
C GLN A 33 11.22 -6.60 9.56
N ALA A 34 11.92 -7.69 9.90
CA ALA A 34 13.36 -7.78 9.72
C ALA A 34 13.78 -7.60 8.24
N LEU A 35 13.05 -8.21 7.32
CA LEU A 35 13.30 -8.09 5.88
C LEU A 35 13.09 -6.66 5.36
N ILE A 36 12.10 -5.95 5.89
CA ILE A 36 11.82 -4.56 5.50
C ILE A 36 12.83 -3.59 6.06
N ASP A 37 13.30 -3.80 7.29
CA ASP A 37 14.37 -3.00 7.87
C ASP A 37 15.66 -3.16 7.06
N GLU A 38 16.01 -4.40 6.70
CA GLU A 38 17.16 -4.67 5.82
C GLU A 38 16.96 -4.07 4.42
N ALA A 39 15.75 -4.17 3.83
CA ALA A 39 15.45 -3.57 2.53
C ALA A 39 15.65 -2.04 2.55
N LEU A 40 15.23 -1.38 3.63
CA LEU A 40 15.38 0.07 3.78
C LEU A 40 16.85 0.48 3.89
N ASP A 41 17.63 -0.23 4.69
CA ASP A 41 19.06 0.02 4.87
C ASP A 41 19.82 -0.12 3.56
N VAL A 42 19.54 -1.18 2.79
CA VAL A 42 20.15 -1.39 1.48
C VAL A 42 19.69 -0.32 0.49
N ALA A 43 18.39 -0.03 0.41
CA ALA A 43 17.83 0.93 -0.56
C ALA A 43 18.39 2.36 -0.39
N ARG A 44 18.60 2.80 0.86
CA ARG A 44 19.19 4.12 1.19
C ARG A 44 20.61 4.30 0.68
N GLN A 45 21.30 3.21 0.37
CA GLN A 45 22.67 3.21 -0.15
C GLN A 45 22.71 3.08 -1.68
N THR A 46 21.56 3.15 -2.37
CA THR A 46 21.47 2.99 -3.83
C THR A 46 21.05 4.27 -4.54
N ASP A 47 21.58 4.48 -5.74
CA ASP A 47 21.19 5.59 -6.61
C ASP A 47 19.75 5.46 -7.17
N ILE A 48 19.10 4.31 -6.95
CA ILE A 48 17.74 3.99 -7.40
C ILE A 48 16.78 3.91 -6.20
N GLY A 49 17.23 4.34 -5.01
CA GLY A 49 16.43 4.33 -3.78
C GLY A 49 15.08 5.03 -3.96
N PHE A 50 15.01 6.08 -4.77
CA PHE A 50 13.77 6.81 -5.05
C PHE A 50 12.64 5.97 -5.69
N HIS A 51 12.95 4.85 -6.34
CA HIS A 51 11.93 3.89 -6.82
C HIS A 51 11.49 2.88 -5.76
N LEU A 52 12.33 2.64 -4.75
CA LEU A 52 12.14 1.58 -3.76
C LEU A 52 11.60 2.09 -2.44
N LEU A 53 11.94 3.32 -2.03
CA LEU A 53 11.58 3.87 -0.72
C LEU A 53 10.05 3.91 -0.52
N ASP A 54 9.29 4.47 -1.47
CA ASP A 54 7.82 4.50 -1.39
C ASP A 54 7.22 3.08 -1.24
N ARG A 55 7.81 2.11 -1.94
CA ARG A 55 7.38 0.71 -1.90
C ARG A 55 7.68 0.06 -0.56
N ILE A 56 8.88 0.28 -0.03
CA ILE A 56 9.32 -0.24 1.27
C ILE A 56 8.48 0.36 2.39
N TYR A 57 8.27 1.68 2.39
CA TYR A 57 7.40 2.34 3.36
C TYR A 57 5.94 1.91 3.24
N GLY A 58 5.43 1.71 2.03
CA GLY A 58 4.10 1.14 1.82
C GLY A 58 3.95 -0.24 2.48
N THR A 59 4.95 -1.10 2.36
CA THR A 59 4.94 -2.40 3.07
C THR A 59 5.07 -2.23 4.59
N ARG A 60 5.88 -1.28 5.07
CA ARG A 60 5.95 -0.95 6.51
C ARG A 60 4.59 -0.61 7.08
N ILE A 61 3.81 0.24 6.41
CA ILE A 61 2.45 0.59 6.84
C ILE A 61 1.58 -0.68 6.92
N ASN A 62 1.66 -1.56 5.92
CA ASN A 62 0.87 -2.78 5.86
C ASN A 62 1.22 -3.81 6.95
N LEU A 63 2.44 -3.80 7.52
CA LEU A 63 2.79 -4.67 8.66
C LEU A 63 1.85 -4.45 9.84
N HIS A 64 1.38 -3.21 10.00
CA HIS A 64 0.51 -2.77 11.08
C HIS A 64 -0.96 -2.73 10.68
N ALA A 65 -1.36 -3.37 9.59
CA ALA A 65 -2.75 -3.34 9.11
C ALA A 65 -3.78 -3.86 10.13
N ASP A 66 -3.41 -4.59 11.18
CA ASP A 66 -4.36 -5.03 12.21
C ASP A 66 -4.55 -3.99 13.33
N ASP A 67 -3.74 -2.94 13.36
CA ASP A 67 -3.80 -1.84 14.33
C ASP A 67 -3.82 -0.48 13.59
N PRO A 68 -5.01 0.11 13.39
CA PRO A 68 -5.14 1.38 12.66
C PRO A 68 -4.32 2.53 13.25
N ALA A 69 -4.16 2.60 14.57
CA ALA A 69 -3.39 3.68 15.21
C ALA A 69 -1.89 3.51 14.95
N ALA A 70 -1.38 2.27 15.06
CA ALA A 70 0.01 1.98 14.73
C ALA A 70 0.29 2.19 13.22
N ALA A 71 -0.61 1.77 12.34
CA ALA A 71 -0.47 1.98 10.90
C ALA A 71 -0.44 3.47 10.53
N LEU A 72 -1.28 4.29 11.17
CA LEU A 72 -1.27 5.75 11.00
C LEU A 72 0.07 6.33 11.45
N HIS A 73 0.54 5.98 12.66
CA HIS A 73 1.81 6.48 13.17
C HIS A 73 2.99 6.13 12.25
N VAL A 74 3.06 4.88 11.78
CA VAL A 74 4.10 4.45 10.84
C VAL A 74 4.01 5.18 9.50
N MET A 75 2.79 5.50 9.04
CA MET A 75 2.59 6.29 7.82
C MET A 75 3.09 7.73 7.98
N GLU A 76 2.83 8.37 9.11
CA GLU A 76 3.32 9.72 9.42
C GLU A 76 4.84 9.74 9.49
N ASP A 77 5.44 8.78 10.20
CA ASP A 77 6.89 8.59 10.28
C ASP A 77 7.51 8.36 8.90
N ALA A 78 6.86 7.55 8.06
CA ALA A 78 7.31 7.32 6.69
C ALA A 78 7.21 8.60 5.83
N SER A 79 6.15 9.38 5.99
CA SER A 79 5.93 10.63 5.25
C SER A 79 7.04 11.67 5.51
N VAL A 80 7.54 11.75 6.74
CA VAL A 80 8.66 12.64 7.09
C VAL A 80 10.04 12.03 6.78
N SER A 81 10.11 10.71 6.63
CA SER A 81 11.36 9.99 6.35
C SER A 81 11.82 10.08 4.89
N VAL A 82 10.92 10.45 3.97
CA VAL A 82 11.22 10.71 2.56
C VAL A 82 11.63 12.17 2.39
N ARG A 83 12.90 12.41 2.04
CA ARG A 83 13.53 13.74 2.03
C ARG A 83 13.29 14.49 0.71
N GLY A 84 12.02 14.72 0.40
CA GLY A 84 11.60 15.55 -0.73
C GLY A 84 11.60 14.83 -2.08
N PRO A 85 11.41 15.58 -3.20
CA PRO A 85 11.10 15.01 -4.52
C PRO A 85 12.15 14.07 -5.09
N LEU A 86 13.39 14.10 -4.59
CA LEU A 86 14.49 13.25 -5.06
C LEU A 86 14.43 11.83 -4.48
N GLU A 87 13.67 11.60 -3.41
CA GLU A 87 13.51 10.27 -2.80
C GLU A 87 12.14 9.62 -3.15
N THR A 88 11.41 10.21 -4.10
CA THR A 88 10.10 9.74 -4.56
C THR A 88 10.08 9.67 -6.07
N CYS A 89 9.72 8.52 -6.61
CA CYS A 89 9.40 8.41 -8.02
C CYS A 89 7.99 8.97 -8.29
N PRO A 90 7.83 10.01 -9.14
CA PRO A 90 6.52 10.58 -9.43
C PRO A 90 5.53 9.59 -10.03
N GLY A 91 6.02 8.54 -10.70
CA GLY A 91 5.19 7.45 -11.21
C GLY A 91 4.85 6.42 -10.14
N CYS A 92 5.85 5.92 -9.40
CA CYS A 92 5.68 4.76 -8.51
C CYS A 92 5.14 5.09 -7.12
N ARG A 93 4.93 6.37 -6.78
CA ARG A 93 4.44 6.82 -5.47
C ARG A 93 3.14 6.17 -5.02
N ILE A 94 2.36 5.60 -5.94
CA ILE A 94 1.12 4.89 -5.60
C ILE A 94 1.36 3.75 -4.59
N THR A 95 2.56 3.16 -4.61
CA THR A 95 2.97 2.10 -3.67
C THR A 95 3.07 2.58 -2.22
N PHE A 96 3.17 3.89 -2.00
CA PHE A 96 3.02 4.55 -0.71
C PHE A 96 1.61 5.14 -0.52
N ALA A 97 1.09 5.85 -1.53
CA ALA A 97 -0.14 6.62 -1.41
C ALA A 97 -1.37 5.75 -1.10
N VAL A 98 -1.46 4.54 -1.67
CA VAL A 98 -2.56 3.60 -1.39
C VAL A 98 -2.55 3.13 0.06
N PRO A 99 -1.47 2.49 0.59
CA PRO A 99 -1.45 2.08 1.99
C PRO A 99 -1.58 3.27 2.95
N ALA A 100 -1.04 4.44 2.60
CA ALA A 100 -1.21 5.66 3.41
C ALA A 100 -2.68 6.11 3.50
N ALA A 101 -3.39 6.15 2.37
CA ALA A 101 -4.81 6.50 2.35
C ALA A 101 -5.65 5.50 3.17
N ILE A 102 -5.35 4.20 3.04
CA ILE A 102 -6.06 3.13 3.78
C ILE A 102 -5.79 3.24 5.28
N ALA A 103 -4.53 3.43 5.70
CA ALA A 103 -4.17 3.60 7.11
C ALA A 103 -4.89 4.80 7.73
N ALA A 104 -4.81 5.96 7.07
CA ALA A 104 -5.49 7.17 7.52
C ALA A 104 -7.02 7.00 7.58
N ALA A 105 -7.63 6.38 6.56
CA ALA A 105 -9.08 6.13 6.57
C ALA A 105 -9.49 5.23 7.73
N ARG A 106 -8.76 4.13 7.97
CA ARG A 106 -9.07 3.18 9.05
C ARG A 106 -8.84 3.77 10.44
N ALA A 107 -7.94 4.73 10.58
CA ALA A 107 -7.73 5.47 11.82
C ALA A 107 -8.74 6.62 12.02
N GLY A 108 -9.59 6.91 11.04
CA GLY A 108 -10.57 8.01 11.09
C GLY A 108 -10.02 9.38 10.68
N GLU A 109 -8.78 9.46 10.22
CA GLU A 109 -8.13 10.69 9.75
C GLU A 109 -8.57 11.05 8.32
N LEU A 110 -9.84 11.41 8.17
CA LEU A 110 -10.51 11.59 6.87
C LEU A 110 -9.88 12.67 5.98
N THR A 111 -9.38 13.76 6.56
CA THR A 111 -8.71 14.82 5.80
C THR A 111 -7.42 14.28 5.18
N LEU A 112 -6.60 13.57 5.96
CA LEU A 112 -5.34 12.99 5.50
C LEU A 112 -5.59 11.86 4.49
N ALA A 113 -6.59 11.02 4.75
CA ALA A 113 -7.01 9.97 3.83
C ALA A 113 -7.45 10.54 2.47
N SER A 114 -8.20 11.65 2.47
CA SER A 114 -8.63 12.32 1.24
C SER A 114 -7.47 12.94 0.46
N GLN A 115 -6.44 13.44 1.14
CA GLN A 115 -5.23 13.95 0.48
C GLN A 115 -4.46 12.84 -0.25
N HIS A 116 -4.31 11.68 0.38
CA HIS A 116 -3.66 10.53 -0.25
C HIS A 116 -4.53 9.89 -1.33
N GLU A 117 -5.86 9.89 -1.18
CA GLU A 117 -6.77 9.45 -2.23
C GLU A 117 -6.66 10.31 -3.49
N ALA A 118 -6.55 11.64 -3.35
CA ALA A 118 -6.35 12.52 -4.50
C ALA A 118 -5.03 12.21 -5.23
N GLN A 119 -3.97 11.85 -4.49
CA GLN A 119 -2.72 11.36 -5.08
C GLN A 119 -2.93 10.03 -5.82
N CYS A 120 -3.65 9.07 -5.22
CA CYS A 120 -3.99 7.81 -5.87
C CYS A 120 -4.76 8.04 -7.17
N ALA A 121 -5.78 8.91 -7.14
CA ALA A 121 -6.59 9.27 -8.28
C ALA A 121 -5.74 9.88 -9.41
N TYR A 122 -4.85 10.82 -9.08
CA TYR A 122 -3.95 11.45 -10.05
C TYR A 122 -2.98 10.42 -10.67
N LEU A 123 -2.36 9.58 -9.84
CA LEU A 123 -1.41 8.56 -10.29
C LEU A 123 -2.08 7.50 -11.18
N ALA A 124 -3.27 7.04 -10.79
CA ALA A 124 -4.04 6.06 -11.54
C ALA A 124 -4.57 6.64 -12.85
N ASN A 125 -5.21 7.82 -12.83
CA ASN A 125 -5.96 8.31 -13.99
C ASN A 125 -5.15 9.22 -14.93
N VAL A 126 -4.14 9.92 -14.42
CA VAL A 126 -3.38 10.92 -15.20
C VAL A 126 -1.99 10.42 -15.54
N VAL A 127 -1.25 9.90 -14.55
CA VAL A 127 0.18 9.59 -14.72
C VAL A 127 0.39 8.27 -15.45
N MET A 128 -0.09 7.15 -14.88
CA MET A 128 0.32 5.82 -15.35
C MET A 128 -0.77 5.00 -16.03
N ARG A 129 -2.05 5.16 -15.66
CA ARG A 129 -3.18 4.49 -16.31
C ARG A 129 -3.07 2.97 -16.38
N LEU A 130 -2.57 2.35 -15.31
CA LEU A 130 -2.39 0.91 -15.21
C LEU A 130 -3.63 0.22 -14.61
N PRO A 131 -4.09 -0.94 -15.14
CA PRO A 131 -5.31 -1.59 -14.68
C PRO A 131 -5.40 -1.83 -13.16
N ALA A 132 -4.34 -2.36 -12.55
CA ALA A 132 -4.28 -2.61 -11.12
C ALA A 132 -4.35 -1.32 -10.28
N TRP A 133 -4.05 -0.15 -10.85
CA TRP A 133 -4.05 1.12 -10.12
C TRP A 133 -5.45 1.72 -10.05
N TYR A 134 -6.28 1.47 -11.07
CA TYR A 134 -7.72 1.74 -10.97
C TYR A 134 -8.37 0.86 -9.88
N ALA A 135 -7.95 -0.39 -9.77
CA ALA A 135 -8.42 -1.31 -8.74
C ALA A 135 -8.01 -0.83 -7.32
N ALA A 136 -6.73 -0.45 -7.15
CA ALA A 136 -6.24 0.08 -5.88
C ALA A 136 -6.93 1.41 -5.50
N HIS A 137 -7.25 2.25 -6.47
CA HIS A 137 -8.02 3.47 -6.23
C HIS A 137 -9.46 3.14 -5.76
N ASP A 138 -10.13 2.15 -6.35
CA ASP A 138 -11.43 1.69 -5.87
C ASP A 138 -11.38 1.19 -4.42
N GLU A 139 -10.34 0.42 -4.07
CA GLU A 139 -10.13 -0.07 -2.71
C GLU A 139 -9.99 1.09 -1.70
N VAL A 140 -9.17 2.09 -2.01
CA VAL A 140 -9.04 3.31 -1.21
C VAL A 140 -10.39 4.00 -1.01
N ARG A 141 -11.19 4.11 -2.08
CA ARG A 141 -12.52 4.72 -1.98
C ARG A 141 -13.48 3.92 -1.12
N GLY A 142 -13.37 2.58 -1.11
CA GLY A 142 -14.12 1.72 -0.20
C GLY A 142 -13.78 1.95 1.26
N HIS A 143 -12.49 2.04 1.59
CA HIS A 143 -12.04 2.36 2.95
C HIS A 143 -12.51 3.75 3.41
N LEU A 144 -12.45 4.75 2.53
CA LEU A 144 -12.96 6.09 2.81
C LEU A 144 -14.49 6.13 3.03
N ALA A 145 -15.25 5.40 2.21
CA ALA A 145 -16.71 5.31 2.38
C ALA A 145 -17.06 4.66 3.72
N ALA A 146 -16.37 3.56 4.08
CA ALA A 146 -16.55 2.91 5.37
C ALA A 146 -16.20 3.85 6.55
N ALA A 147 -15.11 4.60 6.45
CA ALA A 147 -14.65 5.52 7.50
C ALA A 147 -15.56 6.74 7.71
N ARG A 148 -16.18 7.25 6.63
CA ARG A 148 -17.14 8.37 6.71
C ARG A 148 -18.48 7.98 7.33
N GLY A 149 -18.75 6.68 7.45
CA GLY A 149 -20.10 6.21 7.75
C GLY A 149 -21.07 6.47 6.61
N ASP A 150 -20.56 6.52 5.37
CA ASP A 150 -21.42 6.46 4.18
C ASP A 150 -22.21 5.13 4.20
N SER A 151 -23.22 4.97 3.33
CA SER A 151 -24.02 3.74 3.34
C SER A 151 -23.12 2.51 3.19
N ALA A 152 -23.38 1.46 3.98
CA ALA A 152 -22.65 0.19 3.87
C ALA A 152 -22.67 -0.32 2.42
N ASP A 153 -23.76 -0.07 1.70
CA ASP A 153 -23.93 -0.39 0.29
C ASP A 153 -22.89 0.31 -0.62
N ASP A 154 -22.47 1.56 -0.36
CA ASP A 154 -21.41 2.23 -1.17
C ASP A 154 -20.03 1.61 -0.90
N ALA A 155 -19.65 1.41 0.36
CA ALA A 155 -18.37 0.78 0.70
C ALA A 155 -18.26 -0.63 0.08
N VAL A 156 -19.31 -1.44 0.19
CA VAL A 156 -19.40 -2.78 -0.43
C VAL A 156 -19.24 -2.69 -1.94
N ALA A 157 -19.95 -1.76 -2.60
CA ALA A 157 -19.86 -1.60 -4.04
C ALA A 157 -18.45 -1.24 -4.50
N ARG A 158 -17.72 -0.40 -3.76
CA ARG A 158 -16.32 -0.06 -4.08
C ARG A 158 -15.38 -1.23 -3.90
N PHE A 159 -15.49 -1.98 -2.82
CA PHE A 159 -14.67 -3.18 -2.62
C PHE A 159 -14.96 -4.25 -3.67
N ALA A 160 -16.23 -4.45 -4.05
CA ALA A 160 -16.59 -5.37 -5.12
C ALA A 160 -16.01 -4.94 -6.49
N ALA A 161 -16.03 -3.64 -6.80
CA ALA A 161 -15.42 -3.11 -8.02
C ALA A 161 -13.89 -3.27 -8.01
N ALA A 162 -13.23 -3.00 -6.88
CA ALA A 162 -11.80 -3.21 -6.69
C ALA A 162 -11.43 -4.68 -6.92
N ALA A 163 -12.16 -5.61 -6.31
CA ALA A 163 -11.96 -7.04 -6.47
C ALA A 163 -12.02 -7.49 -7.93
N ALA A 164 -13.07 -7.08 -8.66
CA ALA A 164 -13.23 -7.41 -10.07
C ALA A 164 -12.05 -6.91 -10.90
N ARG A 165 -11.63 -5.65 -10.71
CA ARG A 165 -10.51 -5.05 -11.45
C ARG A 165 -9.16 -5.65 -11.09
N PHE A 166 -8.92 -6.00 -9.82
CA PHE A 166 -7.70 -6.71 -9.44
C PHE A 166 -7.63 -8.09 -10.09
N ARG A 167 -8.76 -8.81 -10.17
CA ARG A 167 -8.84 -10.09 -10.86
C ARG A 167 -8.52 -9.97 -12.35
N GLU A 168 -9.12 -8.98 -13.02
CA GLU A 168 -8.82 -8.66 -14.43
C GLU A 168 -7.34 -8.28 -14.64
N ALA A 169 -6.73 -7.59 -13.67
CA ALA A 169 -5.33 -7.20 -13.70
C ALA A 169 -4.34 -8.31 -13.26
N GLY A 170 -4.83 -9.53 -12.96
CA GLY A 170 -4.00 -10.65 -12.55
C GLY A 170 -3.41 -10.52 -11.14
N GLN A 171 -4.10 -9.84 -10.22
CA GLN A 171 -3.71 -9.63 -8.82
C GLN A 171 -4.63 -10.43 -7.88
N PRO A 172 -4.49 -11.76 -7.78
CA PRO A 172 -5.45 -12.61 -7.06
C PRO A 172 -5.49 -12.34 -5.55
N LEU A 173 -4.36 -11.96 -4.94
CA LEU A 173 -4.28 -11.68 -3.50
C LEU A 173 -5.03 -10.39 -3.14
N ASP A 174 -4.84 -9.32 -3.93
CA ASP A 174 -5.57 -8.06 -3.73
C ASP A 174 -7.07 -8.22 -4.02
N ALA A 175 -7.42 -9.01 -5.04
CA ALA A 175 -8.81 -9.35 -5.33
C ALA A 175 -9.49 -10.06 -4.15
N ALA A 176 -8.86 -11.11 -3.61
CA ALA A 176 -9.36 -11.85 -2.46
C ALA A 176 -9.51 -10.96 -1.21
N ARG A 177 -8.56 -10.05 -0.96
CA ARG A 177 -8.67 -9.07 0.13
C ARG A 177 -9.89 -8.18 -0.03
N CYS A 178 -10.11 -7.63 -1.23
CA CYS A 178 -11.27 -6.78 -1.50
C CYS A 178 -12.60 -7.54 -1.41
N GLU A 179 -12.64 -8.82 -1.81
CA GLU A 179 -13.83 -9.67 -1.65
C GLU A 179 -14.19 -9.89 -0.17
N GLN A 180 -13.18 -10.13 0.67
CA GLN A 180 -13.37 -10.27 2.11
C GLN A 180 -13.91 -8.97 2.73
N LEU A 181 -13.38 -7.81 2.32
CA LEU A 181 -13.86 -6.51 2.78
C LEU A 181 -15.32 -6.25 2.34
N ALA A 182 -15.68 -6.59 1.10
CA ALA A 182 -17.05 -6.48 0.63
C ALA A 182 -18.02 -7.41 1.40
N ALA A 183 -17.56 -8.58 1.83
CA ALA A 183 -18.36 -9.53 2.61
C ALA A 183 -18.47 -9.17 4.11
N ALA A 184 -17.46 -8.47 4.66
CA ALA A 184 -17.39 -8.13 6.07
C ALA A 184 -18.18 -6.87 6.46
N ALA A 185 -18.57 -6.03 5.50
CA ALA A 185 -19.43 -4.89 5.77
C ALA A 185 -20.78 -5.39 6.33
N PRO A 186 -21.24 -4.91 7.50
CA PRO A 186 -22.43 -5.45 8.14
C PRO A 186 -23.66 -5.30 7.24
N GLY A 187 -24.09 -6.41 6.67
CA GLY A 187 -25.35 -6.53 5.95
C GLY A 187 -26.52 -6.43 6.93
N ARG A 188 -27.44 -5.52 6.61
CA ARG A 188 -28.83 -5.39 7.08
C ARG A 188 -29.37 -6.64 7.80
N ARG A 189 -29.80 -6.47 9.06
CA ARG A 189 -30.97 -7.19 9.56
C ARG A 189 -32.22 -6.49 9.08
#